data_AF-A0A8X6V263-F1
#
_entry.id   AF-A0A8X6V263-F1
#
_cell.length_a   1.000
_cell.length_b   1.000
_cell.length_c   1.000
_cell.angle_alpha   90.00
_cell.angle_beta   90.00
_cell.angle_gamma   90.00
#
_symmetry.space_group_name_H-M   'P 1'
#
loop_
_entity.id
_entity.type
_entity.pdbx_description
1 polymer ?
#
loop_
_entity_poly.entity_id
_entity_poly.type
_entity_poly.pdbx_seq_one_letter_code
_entity_poly.pdbx_strand_id
1 'polypeptide(L)'
;MESKLEAKIFEKVEDVSISFRSDLEKLKQKVMTGQGDEFKFQAPYSKPSIKLSTYDGKFSWQVYKTQFSIVADANQWDSQTKACQLAASLRADAADILQTLPETQRLDFDALVNALELRFERNVRRITADSS
;
A
#
# COMPACT_ATOMS: atom_id res chain seq x y z
N MET A 1 31.79 -48.02 0.24
CA MET A 1 32.28 -46.73 0.79
C MET A 1 31.19 -45.67 0.84
N GLU A 2 30.11 -45.79 0.05
CA GLU A 2 29.02 -44.81 -0.04
C GLU A 2 28.20 -44.61 1.24
N SER A 3 27.91 -45.67 2.01
CA SER A 3 27.06 -45.57 3.22
C SER A 3 27.62 -44.67 4.34
N LYS A 4 28.95 -44.50 4.41
CA LYS A 4 29.58 -43.58 5.39
C LYS A 4 29.46 -42.12 4.97
N LEU A 5 29.42 -41.85 3.67
CA LEU A 5 29.27 -40.50 3.13
C LEU A 5 27.82 -40.03 3.26
N GLU A 6 26.86 -40.91 3.00
CA GLU A 6 25.43 -40.61 3.14
C GLU A 6 25.03 -40.35 4.60
N ALA A 7 25.53 -41.16 5.54
CA ALA A 7 25.29 -40.92 6.97
C ALA A 7 25.80 -39.54 7.43
N LYS A 8 26.97 -39.11 6.90
CA LYS A 8 27.58 -37.81 7.23
C LYS A 8 26.87 -36.63 6.57
N ILE A 9 26.25 -36.86 5.42
CA ILE A 9 25.39 -35.86 4.76
C ILE A 9 24.08 -35.71 5.56
N PHE A 10 23.45 -36.82 5.96
CA PHE A 10 22.21 -36.80 6.73
C PHE A 10 22.38 -36.10 8.08
N GLU A 11 23.48 -36.40 8.80
CA GLU A 11 23.83 -35.73 10.07
C GLU A 11 23.95 -34.21 9.91
N LYS A 12 24.62 -33.75 8.85
CA LYS A 12 24.75 -32.32 8.56
C LYS A 12 23.43 -31.65 8.18
N VAL A 13 22.54 -32.36 7.47
CA VAL A 13 21.22 -31.83 7.10
C VAL A 13 20.33 -31.66 8.33
N GLU A 14 20.39 -32.60 9.28
CA GLU A 14 19.65 -32.51 10.53
C GLU A 14 20.17 -31.36 11.40
N ASP A 15 21.49 -31.19 11.52
CA ASP A 15 22.11 -30.10 12.28
C ASP A 15 21.71 -28.71 11.74
N VAL A 16 21.73 -28.54 10.41
CA VAL A 16 21.26 -27.31 9.76
C VAL A 16 19.76 -27.07 9.99
N SER A 17 18.95 -28.13 9.96
CA SER A 17 17.51 -28.04 10.19
C SER A 17 17.16 -27.66 11.62
N ILE A 18 17.90 -28.19 12.60
CA ILE A 18 17.76 -27.85 14.02
C ILE A 18 18.15 -26.38 14.26
N SER A 19 19.27 -25.94 13.68
CA SER A 19 19.74 -24.55 13.77
C SER A 19 18.70 -23.56 13.22
N PHE A 20 18.19 -23.83 12.02
CA PHE A 20 17.17 -22.98 11.38
C PHE A 20 15.87 -22.89 12.20
N ARG A 21 15.43 -24.02 12.76
CA ARG A 21 14.24 -24.05 13.63
C ARG A 21 14.44 -23.22 14.90
N SER A 22 15.62 -23.31 15.53
CA SER A 22 15.95 -22.52 16.72
C SER A 22 15.94 -21.01 16.44
N ASP A 23 16.53 -20.58 15.32
CA ASP A 23 16.59 -19.17 14.97
C ASP A 23 15.21 -18.61 14.58
N LEU A 24 14.33 -19.43 13.99
CA LEU A 24 12.94 -19.06 13.72
C LEU A 24 12.15 -18.81 15.01
N GLU A 25 12.38 -19.60 16.05
CA GLU A 25 11.73 -19.41 17.35
C GLU A 25 12.23 -18.14 18.05
N LYS A 26 13.54 -17.86 18.00
CA LYS A 26 14.10 -16.59 18.52
C LYS A 26 13.49 -15.37 17.83
N LEU A 27 13.28 -15.45 16.51
CA LEU A 27 12.68 -14.36 15.74
C LEU A 27 11.19 -14.18 16.06
N LYS A 28 10.44 -15.30 16.16
CA LYS A 28 9.02 -15.27 16.57
C LYS A 28 8.85 -14.65 17.96
N GLN A 29 9.71 -15.01 18.90
CA GLN A 29 9.67 -14.45 20.26
C GLN A 29 9.94 -12.95 20.25
N LYS A 30 10.92 -12.49 19.45
CA LYS A 30 11.27 -11.07 19.32
C LYS A 30 10.17 -10.22 18.67
N VAL A 31 9.36 -10.81 17.78
CA VAL A 31 8.23 -10.12 17.13
C VAL A 31 7.01 -10.04 18.06
N MET A 32 6.79 -11.03 18.93
CA MET A 32 5.60 -11.12 19.77
C MET A 32 5.68 -10.33 21.08
N THR A 33 6.89 -9.98 21.54
CA THR A 33 7.10 -9.24 22.80
C THR A 33 7.33 -7.73 22.62
N GLY A 34 7.09 -7.18 21.41
CA GLY A 34 7.25 -5.76 21.11
C GLY A 34 6.02 -4.94 21.50
N GLN A 35 6.15 -4.21 22.61
CA GLN A 35 5.24 -3.12 23.00
C GLN A 35 5.04 -2.12 21.84
N GLY A 36 3.83 -1.59 21.75
CA GLY A 36 3.41 -0.64 20.72
C GLY A 36 4.07 0.72 20.86
N ASP A 37 5.25 0.85 20.25
CA ASP A 37 5.77 2.10 19.73
C ASP A 37 6.20 1.83 18.28
N GLU A 38 5.95 2.80 17.41
CA GLU A 38 6.12 2.78 15.96
C GLU A 38 7.53 2.33 15.54
N PHE A 39 7.80 1.03 15.50
CA PHE A 39 9.07 0.45 15.04
C PHE A 39 9.21 0.68 13.53
N LYS A 40 9.73 1.85 13.15
CA LYS A 40 10.24 2.08 11.79
C LYS A 40 11.51 1.28 11.62
N PHE A 41 11.34 0.07 11.10
CA PHE A 41 12.43 -0.68 10.49
C PHE A 41 12.84 0.07 9.22
N GLN A 42 13.62 1.15 9.36
CA GLN A 42 14.33 1.71 8.22
C GLN A 42 15.43 0.71 7.90
N ALA A 43 15.11 -0.21 6.99
CA ALA A 43 16.12 -0.98 6.30
C ALA A 43 17.15 0.01 5.72
N PRO A 44 18.45 -0.31 5.70
CA PRO A 44 19.50 0.57 5.18
C PRO A 44 19.36 0.90 3.68
N TYR A 45 18.27 0.44 3.05
CA TYR A 45 17.87 0.71 1.66
C TYR A 45 16.38 1.07 1.52
N SER A 46 15.71 1.56 2.58
CA SER A 46 14.36 2.10 2.45
C SER A 46 14.38 3.35 1.57
N LYS A 47 14.01 3.18 0.30
CA LYS A 47 13.73 4.28 -0.64
C LYS A 47 12.82 5.29 0.07
N PRO A 48 13.12 6.61 0.04
CA PRO A 48 12.27 7.60 0.66
C PRO A 48 10.87 7.51 0.04
N SER A 49 9.89 7.05 0.84
CA SER A 49 8.49 7.02 0.42
C SER A 49 7.92 8.42 0.56
N ILE A 50 7.53 9.01 -0.57
CA ILE A 50 6.89 10.32 -0.60
C ILE A 50 5.52 10.18 0.04
N LYS A 51 5.24 11.02 1.04
CA LYS A 51 3.94 10.99 1.73
C LYS A 51 2.87 11.63 0.86
N LEU A 52 1.74 10.94 0.75
CA LEU A 52 0.54 11.47 0.10
C LEU A 52 -0.23 12.38 1.06
N SER A 53 -0.75 13.48 0.52
CA SER A 53 -1.64 14.39 1.23
C SER A 53 -3.06 13.81 1.35
N THR A 54 -3.79 14.21 2.38
CA THR A 54 -5.21 13.87 2.51
C THR A 54 -6.08 14.72 1.58
N TYR A 55 -7.25 14.20 1.20
CA TYR A 55 -8.24 14.91 0.39
C TYR A 55 -9.54 15.07 1.16
N ASP A 56 -9.96 16.32 1.38
CA ASP A 56 -11.17 16.66 2.13
C ASP A 56 -12.32 17.16 1.24
N GLY A 57 -12.17 17.12 -0.09
CA GLY A 57 -13.19 17.57 -1.04
C GLY A 57 -13.24 19.08 -1.28
N LYS A 58 -12.44 19.90 -0.58
CA LYS A 58 -12.46 21.37 -0.71
C LYS A 58 -11.67 21.89 -1.90
N PHE A 59 -10.56 21.23 -2.22
CA PHE A 59 -9.71 21.57 -3.35
C PHE A 59 -10.16 20.80 -4.61
N SER A 60 -9.78 21.32 -5.77
CA SER A 60 -10.10 20.69 -7.06
C SER A 60 -9.61 19.24 -7.09
N TRP A 61 -10.53 18.31 -7.38
CA TRP A 61 -10.24 16.88 -7.50
C TRP A 61 -9.14 16.61 -8.54
N GLN A 62 -9.14 17.31 -9.67
CA GLN A 62 -8.12 17.17 -10.72
C GLN A 62 -6.71 17.52 -10.25
N VAL A 63 -6.58 18.55 -9.40
CA VAL A 63 -5.28 18.93 -8.82
C VAL A 63 -4.81 17.83 -7.86
N TYR A 64 -5.71 17.31 -7.02
CA TYR A 64 -5.39 16.21 -6.11
C TYR A 64 -5.00 14.93 -6.88
N LYS A 65 -5.77 14.54 -7.90
CA LYS A 65 -5.49 13.37 -8.76
C LYS A 65 -4.10 13.45 -9.41
N THR A 66 -3.70 14.64 -9.85
CA THR A 66 -2.36 14.87 -10.41
C THR A 66 -1.27 14.68 -9.36
N GLN A 67 -1.41 15.27 -8.17
CA GLN A 67 -0.46 15.07 -7.07
C GLN A 67 -0.37 13.60 -6.65
N PHE A 68 -1.52 12.92 -6.58
CA PHE A 68 -1.61 11.51 -6.28
C PHE A 68 -0.80 10.68 -7.29
N SER A 69 -0.95 10.93 -8.60
CA SER A 69 -0.21 10.20 -9.64
C SER A 69 1.31 10.37 -9.48
N ILE A 70 1.78 11.61 -9.25
CA ILE A 70 3.20 11.90 -9.06
C ILE A 70 3.77 11.11 -7.87
N VAL A 71 3.05 11.10 -6.74
CA VAL A 71 3.45 10.35 -5.54
C VAL A 71 3.43 8.84 -5.79
N ALA A 72 2.39 8.34 -6.45
CA ALA A 72 2.24 6.93 -6.76
C ALA A 72 3.36 6.42 -7.68
N ASP A 73 3.74 7.21 -8.69
CA ASP A 73 4.80 6.85 -9.63
C ASP A 73 6.18 6.90 -8.96
N ALA A 74 6.45 7.93 -8.14
CA ALA A 74 7.68 8.02 -7.37
C ALA A 74 7.87 6.85 -6.39
N ASN A 75 6.76 6.43 -5.77
CA ASN A 75 6.72 5.30 -4.85
C ASN A 75 6.53 3.94 -5.54
N GLN A 76 6.35 3.91 -6.87
CA GLN A 76 6.10 2.71 -7.67
C GLN A 76 4.92 1.87 -7.14
N TRP A 77 3.83 2.54 -6.78
CA TRP A 77 2.61 1.87 -6.31
C TRP A 77 1.95 1.09 -7.45
N ASP A 78 1.64 -0.18 -7.17
CA ASP A 78 0.75 -0.99 -8.00
C ASP A 78 -0.72 -0.55 -7.84
N SER A 79 -1.61 -1.10 -8.68
CA SER A 79 -3.03 -0.72 -8.68
C SER A 79 -3.75 -0.97 -7.35
N GLN A 80 -3.42 -2.05 -6.64
CA GLN A 80 -4.01 -2.35 -5.34
C GLN A 80 -3.53 -1.34 -4.30
N THR A 81 -2.23 -1.05 -4.27
CA THR A 81 -1.66 -0.02 -3.38
C THR A 81 -2.25 1.35 -3.69
N LYS A 82 -2.42 1.72 -4.97
CA LYS A 82 -3.08 2.96 -5.38
C LYS A 82 -4.50 3.05 -4.82
N ALA A 83 -5.31 2.01 -4.96
CA ALA A 83 -6.67 2.02 -4.43
C ALA A 83 -6.70 2.15 -2.90
N CYS A 84 -5.89 1.37 -2.19
CA CYS A 84 -5.79 1.43 -0.73
C CYS A 84 -5.35 2.83 -0.25
N GLN A 85 -4.31 3.40 -0.87
CA GLN A 85 -3.80 4.72 -0.50
C GLN A 85 -4.81 5.83 -0.82
N LEU A 86 -5.52 5.71 -1.95
CA LEU A 86 -6.57 6.66 -2.31
C LEU A 86 -7.71 6.60 -1.30
N ALA A 87 -8.24 5.41 -0.97
CA ALA A 87 -9.27 5.26 0.04
C ALA A 87 -8.80 5.78 1.42
N ALA A 88 -7.56 5.48 1.81
CA ALA A 88 -6.98 5.89 3.08
C ALA A 88 -6.69 7.40 3.16
N SER A 89 -6.60 8.11 2.04
CA SER A 89 -6.35 9.56 2.01
C SER A 89 -7.63 10.40 2.06
N LEU A 90 -8.79 9.82 1.76
CA LEU A 90 -10.08 10.52 1.81
C LEU A 90 -10.46 10.90 3.25
N ARG A 91 -10.90 12.14 3.44
CA ARG A 91 -11.34 12.70 4.73
C ARG A 91 -12.62 13.51 4.52
N ALA A 92 -13.36 13.76 5.60
CA ALA A 92 -14.58 14.58 5.61
C ALA A 92 -15.53 14.21 4.47
N ASP A 93 -16.03 15.18 3.71
CA ASP A 93 -16.99 14.99 2.61
C ASP A 93 -16.50 14.03 1.52
N ALA A 94 -15.18 13.88 1.34
CA ALA A 94 -14.64 12.92 0.39
C ALA A 94 -14.71 11.48 0.92
N ALA A 95 -14.66 11.27 2.24
CA ALA A 95 -14.77 9.94 2.84
C ALA A 95 -16.18 9.36 2.71
N ASP A 96 -17.22 10.19 2.59
CA ASP A 96 -18.61 9.74 2.35
C ASP A 96 -18.73 8.91 1.07
N ILE A 97 -17.86 9.11 0.08
CA ILE A 97 -17.85 8.32 -1.15
C ILE A 97 -17.63 6.83 -0.86
N LEU A 98 -16.82 6.50 0.16
CA LEU A 98 -16.59 5.12 0.56
C LEU A 98 -17.88 4.46 1.06
N GLN A 99 -18.80 5.22 1.67
CA GLN A 99 -20.10 4.70 2.10
C GLN A 99 -21.06 4.51 0.93
N THR A 100 -20.94 5.34 -0.13
CA THR A 100 -21.79 5.23 -1.33
C THR A 100 -21.43 4.05 -2.23
N LEU A 101 -20.19 3.55 -2.14
CA LEU A 101 -19.71 2.42 -2.92
C LEU A 101 -19.94 1.09 -2.20
N PRO A 102 -20.25 0.00 -2.95
CA PRO A 102 -20.25 -1.35 -2.40
C PRO A 102 -18.84 -1.76 -1.98
N GLU A 103 -18.72 -2.63 -0.98
CA GLU A 103 -17.43 -2.99 -0.37
C GLU A 103 -16.40 -3.52 -1.37
N THR A 104 -16.85 -4.29 -2.36
CA THR A 104 -16.01 -4.83 -3.44
C THR A 104 -15.40 -3.76 -4.33
N GLN A 105 -15.96 -2.54 -4.35
CA GLN A 105 -15.50 -1.41 -5.16
C GLN A 105 -14.74 -0.36 -4.35
N ARG A 106 -14.74 -0.43 -3.01
CA ARG A 106 -14.02 0.53 -2.14
C ARG A 106 -12.50 0.40 -2.23
N LEU A 107 -12.02 -0.72 -2.78
CA LEU A 107 -10.60 -0.99 -3.03
C LEU A 107 -10.32 -1.16 -4.52
N ASP A 108 -11.26 -0.75 -5.37
CA ASP A 108 -11.06 -0.66 -6.81
C ASP A 108 -10.70 0.79 -7.18
N PHE A 109 -9.52 0.97 -7.79
CA PHE A 109 -8.99 2.30 -8.06
C PHE A 109 -9.89 3.07 -9.03
N ASP A 110 -10.36 2.43 -10.09
CA ASP A 110 -11.21 3.06 -11.10
C ASP A 110 -12.59 3.43 -10.53
N ALA A 111 -13.20 2.56 -9.71
CA ALA A 111 -14.47 2.86 -9.06
C ALA A 111 -14.36 4.06 -8.10
N LEU A 112 -13.28 4.13 -7.31
CA LEU A 112 -13.02 5.27 -6.43
C LEU A 112 -12.85 6.58 -7.22
N VAL A 113 -12.03 6.55 -8.28
CA VAL A 113 -11.80 7.72 -9.14
C VAL A 113 -13.12 8.17 -9.77
N ASN A 114 -13.87 7.27 -10.40
CA ASN A 114 -15.14 7.62 -11.03
C ASN A 114 -16.14 8.23 -10.03
N ALA A 115 -16.22 7.69 -8.81
CA ALA A 115 -17.11 8.23 -7.78
C ALA A 115 -16.67 9.63 -7.31
N LEU A 116 -15.36 9.86 -7.17
CA LEU A 116 -14.77 11.16 -6.85
C LEU A 116 -15.00 12.17 -7.98
N GLU A 117 -14.88 11.73 -9.23
CA GLU A 117 -15.16 12.54 -10.42
C GLU A 117 -16.63 12.98 -10.45
N LEU A 118 -17.57 12.04 -10.31
CA LEU A 118 -19.00 12.35 -10.28
C LEU A 118 -19.39 13.32 -9.15
N ARG A 119 -18.73 13.22 -7.99
CA ARG A 119 -19.03 14.04 -6.82
C ARG A 119 -18.42 15.44 -6.91
N PHE A 120 -17.15 15.54 -7.32
CA PHE A 120 -16.34 16.76 -7.20
C PHE A 120 -15.99 17.42 -8.55
N GLU A 121 -16.19 16.77 -9.71
CA GLU A 121 -15.95 17.35 -11.04
C GLU A 121 -17.17 18.02 -11.66
N ARG A 122 -17.88 18.84 -10.88
CA ARG A 122 -18.99 19.63 -11.45
C ARG A 122 -18.53 20.87 -12.25
N ASN A 123 -17.23 21.08 -12.50
CA ASN A 123 -16.70 22.35 -13.03
C ASN A 123 -15.69 22.25 -14.20
N VAL A 124 -15.79 21.27 -15.12
CA VAL A 124 -15.01 21.31 -16.38
C VAL A 124 -15.82 20.86 -17.60
N ARG A 125 -17.08 21.29 -17.74
CA ARG A 125 -17.84 21.13 -19.01
C ARG A 125 -18.66 22.36 -19.40
N ARG A 126 -18.11 23.57 -19.20
CA ARG A 126 -18.76 24.80 -19.68
C ARG A 126 -17.91 25.76 -20.52
N ILE A 127 -16.64 25.46 -20.80
CA ILE A 127 -15.81 26.38 -21.60
C ILE A 127 -15.04 25.59 -22.66
N THR A 128 -15.72 25.32 -23.77
CA THR A 128 -15.18 25.09 -25.14
C THR A 128 -16.34 24.62 -26.03
N ALA A 129 -17.45 25.34 -25.98
CA ALA A 129 -18.57 25.14 -26.91
C ALA A 129 -19.30 26.47 -27.11
N ASP A 130 -18.56 27.56 -27.29
CA ASP A 130 -19.05 28.70 -28.07
C ASP A 130 -17.87 29.61 -28.41
N SER A 131 -17.50 29.64 -29.68
CA SER A 131 -16.96 30.78 -30.42
C SER A 131 -16.60 30.24 -31.80
N SER A 132 -17.60 30.31 -32.68
CA SER A 132 -17.44 30.17 -34.13
C SER A 132 -16.68 31.36 -34.71
#